data_AF-A0A6J2U134-F1
#
_entry.id   AF-A0A6J2U134-F1
#
_cell.length_a   1.000
_cell.length_b   1.000
_cell.length_c   1.000
_cell.angle_alpha   90.00
_cell.angle_beta   90.00
_cell.angle_gamma   90.00
#
_symmetry.space_group_name_H-M   'P 1'
#
loop_
_entity.id
_entity.type
_entity.pdbx_description
1 polymer ?
#
loop_
_entity_poly.entity_id
_entity_poly.type
_entity_poly.pdbx_seq_one_letter_code
_entity_poly.pdbx_strand_id
1 'polypeptide(L)'
;MEENDELSRHVGVTCNGCKKRDFMGRRYHCLACEDGFNLCDNCFASDVTTDDHKFDHAMKCIFTPASLALFYTREELESGKYPILIRCPYCKMHNFNLAEFEEHVTHNHPNADPNLLLTYRLHL
;
A
#
# COMPACT_ATOMS: atom_id res chain seq x y z
N MET A 1 -10.03 -10.35 -26.87
CA MET A 1 -9.97 -9.00 -26.25
C MET A 1 -10.05 -9.16 -24.73
N GLU A 2 -9.28 -10.12 -24.18
CA GLU A 2 -9.42 -10.59 -22.78
C GLU A 2 -8.10 -10.40 -22.00
N GLU A 3 -6.93 -10.54 -22.65
CA GLU A 3 -5.61 -10.32 -22.02
C GLU A 3 -5.40 -8.93 -21.40
N ASN A 4 -6.15 -7.91 -21.84
CA ASN A 4 -5.93 -6.53 -21.40
C ASN A 4 -6.72 -6.17 -20.12
N ASP A 5 -7.78 -6.91 -19.77
CA ASP A 5 -8.58 -6.64 -18.55
C ASP A 5 -7.89 -7.19 -17.28
N GLU A 6 -7.19 -8.32 -17.38
CA GLU A 6 -6.50 -8.92 -16.23
C GLU A 6 -5.33 -8.05 -15.72
N LEU A 7 -4.60 -7.40 -16.63
CA LEU A 7 -3.50 -6.50 -16.27
C LEU A 7 -3.97 -5.22 -15.54
N SER A 8 -5.26 -4.90 -15.62
CA SER A 8 -5.86 -3.70 -15.03
C SER A 8 -6.47 -3.94 -13.65
N ARG A 9 -6.36 -5.16 -13.12
CA ARG A 9 -7.02 -5.59 -11.87
C ARG A 9 -6.09 -6.40 -10.99
N HIS A 10 -6.39 -6.44 -9.70
CA HIS A 10 -5.75 -7.35 -8.76
C HIS A 10 -6.52 -8.67 -8.69
N VAL A 11 -6.30 -9.54 -9.68
CA VAL A 11 -6.96 -10.86 -9.78
C VAL A 11 -6.61 -11.74 -8.57
N GLY A 12 -7.62 -12.42 -8.00
CA GLY A 12 -7.50 -13.27 -6.82
C GLY A 12 -7.48 -12.50 -5.50
N VAL A 13 -7.57 -11.17 -5.51
CA VAL A 13 -7.51 -10.34 -4.29
C VAL A 13 -8.91 -9.87 -3.90
N THR A 14 -9.21 -9.97 -2.61
CA THR A 14 -10.44 -9.43 -2.00
C THR A 14 -10.09 -8.28 -1.08
N CYS A 15 -10.82 -7.17 -1.19
CA CYS A 15 -10.72 -6.08 -0.22
C CYS A 15 -11.35 -6.53 1.12
N ASN A 16 -10.56 -6.54 2.20
CA ASN A 16 -11.04 -6.92 3.53
C ASN A 16 -12.08 -5.95 4.10
N GLY A 17 -12.08 -4.69 3.67
CA GLY A 17 -13.06 -3.67 4.07
C GLY A 17 -14.42 -3.85 3.40
N CYS A 18 -14.51 -3.74 2.07
CA CYS A 18 -15.78 -3.76 1.34
C CYS A 18 -16.13 -5.10 0.66
N LYS A 19 -15.27 -6.13 0.79
CA LYS A 19 -15.41 -7.46 0.18
C LYS A 19 -15.43 -7.49 -1.34
N LYS A 20 -15.14 -6.36 -2.01
CA LYS A 20 -14.97 -6.30 -3.47
C LYS A 20 -13.79 -7.18 -3.90
N ARG A 21 -14.02 -8.06 -4.87
CA ARG A 21 -13.02 -8.93 -5.49
C ARG A 21 -12.49 -8.32 -6.79
N ASP A 22 -11.27 -8.71 -7.16
CA ASP A 22 -10.67 -8.44 -8.48
C ASP A 22 -10.77 -6.96 -8.89
N PHE A 23 -10.47 -6.09 -7.92
CA PHE A 23 -10.68 -4.66 -8.07
C PHE A 23 -9.56 -4.01 -8.89
N MET A 24 -9.95 -2.99 -9.65
CA MET A 24 -9.04 -2.07 -10.33
C MET A 24 -8.49 -1.03 -9.34
N GLY A 25 -7.49 -0.26 -9.79
CA GLY A 25 -6.85 0.80 -9.00
C GLY A 25 -5.66 0.26 -8.21
N ARG A 26 -5.40 0.84 -7.05
CA ARG A 26 -4.31 0.44 -6.14
C ARG A 26 -4.83 -0.55 -5.11
N ARG A 27 -4.00 -1.55 -4.81
CA ARG A 27 -4.12 -2.44 -3.66
C ARG A 27 -3.22 -1.96 -2.55
N TYR A 28 -3.77 -1.83 -1.36
CA TYR A 28 -3.03 -1.52 -0.15
C TYR A 28 -2.96 -2.77 0.72
N HIS A 29 -1.79 -3.37 0.81
CA HIS A 29 -1.57 -4.56 1.62
C HIS A 29 -0.97 -4.19 2.98
N CYS A 30 -1.58 -4.64 4.05
CA CYS A 30 -1.06 -4.47 5.41
C CYS A 30 0.14 -5.38 5.63
N LEU A 31 1.24 -4.80 6.10
CA LEU A 31 2.48 -5.50 6.42
C LEU A 31 2.52 -6.00 7.88
N ALA A 32 1.58 -5.56 8.72
CA ALA A 32 1.52 -5.91 10.14
C ALA A 32 0.45 -6.97 10.49
N CYS A 33 -0.53 -7.23 9.61
CA CYS A 33 -1.59 -8.21 9.89
C CYS A 33 -1.15 -9.60 9.42
N GLU A 34 -1.30 -10.60 10.30
CA GLU A 34 -0.86 -11.98 10.03
C GLU A 34 -1.66 -12.67 8.91
N ASP A 35 -2.99 -12.47 8.89
CA ASP A 35 -3.89 -13.15 7.94
C ASP A 35 -3.98 -12.48 6.55
N GLY A 36 -3.03 -11.61 6.22
CA GLY A 36 -2.96 -10.94 4.92
C GLY A 36 -4.15 -9.99 4.67
N PHE A 37 -4.03 -8.75 5.14
CA PHE A 37 -5.09 -7.75 5.02
C PHE A 37 -4.87 -6.85 3.79
N ASN A 38 -5.91 -6.65 2.97
CA ASN A 38 -5.87 -5.90 1.73
C ASN A 38 -7.02 -4.90 1.65
N LEU A 39 -6.74 -3.67 1.27
CA LEU A 39 -7.73 -2.64 1.02
C LEU A 39 -7.65 -2.17 -0.43
N CYS A 40 -8.80 -1.88 -1.03
CA CYS A 40 -8.85 -1.10 -2.27
C CYS A 40 -8.66 0.40 -1.97
N ASP A 41 -8.46 1.21 -3.01
CA ASP A 41 -8.35 2.68 -2.91
C ASP A 41 -9.35 3.32 -1.95
N ASN A 42 -10.64 3.03 -2.13
CA ASN A 42 -11.69 3.66 -1.34
C ASN A 42 -11.59 3.29 0.15
N CYS A 43 -11.38 2.01 0.47
CA CYS A 43 -11.29 1.57 1.86
C CYS A 43 -10.01 2.07 2.54
N PHE A 44 -8.90 2.17 1.80
CA PHE A 44 -7.68 2.76 2.33
C PHE A 44 -7.83 4.26 2.57
N ALA A 45 -8.47 4.99 1.65
CA ALA A 45 -8.75 6.41 1.80
C ALA A 45 -9.71 6.71 2.97
N SER A 46 -10.64 5.81 3.23
CA SER A 46 -11.57 5.89 4.38
C SER A 46 -10.99 5.35 5.70
N ASP A 47 -9.70 5.00 5.74
CA ASP A 47 -9.03 4.47 6.95
C ASP A 47 -9.80 3.33 7.64
N VAL A 48 -10.30 2.37 6.85
CA VAL A 48 -11.06 1.22 7.40
C VAL A 48 -10.19 0.43 8.38
N THR A 49 -10.71 0.21 9.59
CA THR A 49 -10.08 -0.61 10.65
C THR A 49 -10.93 -1.83 11.02
N THR A 50 -10.31 -2.82 11.64
CA THR A 50 -10.95 -4.00 12.24
C THR A 50 -10.33 -4.34 13.60
N ASP A 51 -10.74 -5.46 14.19
CA ASP A 51 -10.11 -5.98 15.42
C ASP A 51 -8.61 -6.28 15.20
N ASP A 52 -8.25 -6.81 14.04
CA ASP A 52 -6.85 -7.16 13.69
C ASP A 52 -6.10 -6.09 12.90
N HIS A 53 -6.79 -5.12 12.28
CA HIS A 53 -6.19 -4.07 11.47
C HIS A 53 -6.42 -2.68 12.08
N LYS A 54 -5.34 -1.99 12.46
CA LYS A 54 -5.40 -0.63 13.02
C LYS A 54 -5.01 0.42 11.98
N PHE A 55 -5.45 1.66 12.21
CA PHE A 55 -5.31 2.77 11.28
C PHE A 55 -3.84 3.13 11.00
N ASP A 56 -2.94 2.77 11.91
CA ASP A 56 -1.51 3.04 11.93
C ASP A 56 -0.65 1.82 11.62
N HIS A 57 -1.25 0.73 11.11
CA HIS A 57 -0.48 -0.36 10.54
C HIS A 57 0.26 0.09 9.28
N ALA A 58 1.47 -0.43 9.09
CA ALA A 58 2.24 -0.20 7.87
C ALA A 58 1.53 -0.81 6.65
N MET A 59 1.28 0.01 5.63
CA MET A 59 0.60 -0.39 4.40
C MET A 59 1.52 -0.24 3.19
N LYS A 60 1.60 -1.28 2.34
CA LYS A 60 2.30 -1.28 1.06
C LYS A 60 1.31 -0.99 -0.07
N CYS A 61 1.55 0.07 -0.84
CA CYS A 61 0.83 0.36 -2.06
C CYS A 61 1.35 -0.52 -3.20
N ILE A 62 0.45 -1.24 -3.86
CA ILE A 62 0.73 -2.14 -4.97
C ILE A 62 -0.12 -1.68 -6.16
N PHE A 63 0.56 -1.37 -7.26
CA PHE A 63 -0.07 -0.98 -8.52
C PHE A 63 -0.40 -2.21 -9.37
N THR A 64 -1.40 -2.09 -10.24
CA THR A 64 -1.65 -3.09 -11.28
C THR A 64 -0.54 -3.03 -12.35
N PRO A 65 -0.27 -4.14 -13.07
CA PRO A 65 0.67 -4.14 -14.18
C PRO A 65 0.38 -3.03 -15.22
N ALA A 66 -0.90 -2.84 -15.58
CA ALA A 66 -1.30 -1.79 -16.49
C ALA A 66 -0.99 -0.39 -15.95
N SER A 67 -1.20 -0.13 -14.65
CA SER A 67 -0.86 1.15 -14.02
C SER A 67 0.65 1.39 -14.01
N LEU A 68 1.44 0.37 -13.72
CA LEU A 68 2.91 0.47 -13.74
C LEU A 68 3.45 0.78 -15.14
N ALA A 69 2.89 0.15 -16.18
CA ALA A 69 3.28 0.38 -17.57
C ALA A 69 3.00 1.81 -18.09
N LEU A 70 2.20 2.61 -17.38
CA LEU A 70 1.98 4.02 -17.72
C LEU A 70 3.12 4.93 -17.26
N PHE A 71 3.87 4.53 -16.23
CA PHE A 71 4.86 5.38 -15.57
C PHE A 71 6.30 4.89 -15.74
N TYR A 72 6.49 3.61 -16.04
CA TYR A 72 7.80 2.99 -16.10
C TYR A 72 8.01 2.24 -17.41
N THR A 73 9.23 2.26 -17.90
CA THR A 73 9.68 1.47 -19.04
C THR A 73 9.72 -0.01 -18.69
N ARG A 74 9.71 -0.87 -19.71
CA ARG A 74 9.81 -2.33 -19.54
C ARG A 74 11.05 -2.75 -18.73
N GLU A 75 12.20 -2.12 -18.99
CA GLU A 75 13.45 -2.43 -18.28
C GLU A 75 13.36 -2.07 -16.79
N GLU A 76 12.74 -0.93 -16.45
CA GLU A 76 12.52 -0.53 -15.05
C GLU A 76 11.56 -1.49 -14.33
N LEU A 77 10.50 -1.94 -15.00
CA LEU A 77 9.57 -2.93 -14.47
C LEU A 77 10.24 -4.28 -14.23
N GLU A 78 11.05 -4.75 -15.19
CA GLU A 78 11.82 -5.99 -15.07
C GLU A 78 12.87 -5.91 -13.95
N SER A 79 13.41 -4.72 -13.67
CA SER A 79 14.31 -4.49 -12.54
C SER A 79 13.61 -4.58 -11.17
N GLY A 80 12.29 -4.34 -11.13
CA GLY A 80 11.49 -4.29 -9.90
C GLY A 80 11.78 -3.11 -8.98
N LYS A 81 12.59 -2.12 -9.42
CA LYS A 81 13.06 -0.99 -8.60
C LYS A 81 12.26 0.29 -8.82
N TYR A 82 10.94 0.22 -8.79
CA TYR A 82 10.10 1.42 -8.80
C TYR A 82 9.87 1.95 -7.37
N PRO A 83 9.69 3.27 -7.20
CA PRO A 83 9.59 3.91 -5.89
C PRO A 83 8.40 3.40 -5.08
N ILE A 84 8.66 3.20 -3.79
CA ILE A 84 7.60 2.92 -2.80
C ILE A 84 7.01 4.26 -2.38
N LEU A 85 5.69 4.33 -2.39
CA LEU A 85 4.94 5.52 -1.97
C LEU A 85 4.23 5.23 -0.65
N ILE A 86 4.74 5.81 0.42
CA ILE A 86 4.19 5.68 1.77
C ILE A 86 3.26 6.86 2.05
N ARG A 87 2.10 6.56 2.63
CA ARG A 87 1.18 7.55 3.22
C ARG A 87 1.29 7.47 4.74
N CYS A 88 1.49 8.61 5.38
CA CYS A 88 1.48 8.72 6.82
C CYS A 88 0.07 8.46 7.38
N PRO A 89 -0.10 7.47 8.29
CA PRO A 89 -1.42 7.17 8.85
C PRO A 89 -1.92 8.26 9.80
N TYR A 90 -1.03 9.08 10.37
CA TYR A 90 -1.40 10.13 11.33
C TYR A 90 -1.89 11.41 10.67
N CYS A 91 -1.15 11.94 9.69
CA CYS A 91 -1.46 13.23 9.04
C CYS A 91 -1.91 13.12 7.57
N LYS A 92 -1.93 11.90 7.01
CA LYS A 92 -2.38 11.60 5.64
C LYS A 92 -1.54 12.25 4.52
N MET A 93 -0.41 12.88 4.85
CA MET A 93 0.63 13.22 3.87
C MET A 93 1.12 11.94 3.19
N HIS A 94 1.45 12.02 1.91
CA HIS A 94 1.71 10.86 1.06
C HIS A 94 2.85 11.14 0.08
N ASN A 95 3.23 10.09 -0.66
CA ASN A 95 4.34 10.07 -1.61
C ASN A 95 5.73 10.15 -0.96
N PHE A 96 5.85 9.68 0.28
CA PHE A 96 7.16 9.53 0.91
C PHE A 96 7.85 8.25 0.42
N ASN A 97 9.16 8.30 0.21
CA ASN A 97 9.97 7.10 0.29
C ASN A 97 10.22 6.70 1.77
N LEU A 98 10.88 5.57 2.02
CA LEU A 98 11.10 5.08 3.39
C LEU A 98 11.91 6.05 4.26
N ALA A 99 13.00 6.61 3.74
CA ALA A 99 13.86 7.52 4.50
C ALA A 99 13.13 8.83 4.85
N GLU A 100 12.43 9.43 3.88
CA GLU A 100 11.60 10.61 4.10
C GLU A 100 10.48 10.33 5.11
N PHE A 101 9.87 9.15 5.04
CA PHE A 101 8.81 8.76 5.95
C PHE A 101 9.31 8.59 7.38
N GLU A 102 10.47 7.97 7.57
CA GLU A 102 11.10 7.82 8.88
C GLU A 102 11.42 9.18 9.51
N GLU A 103 12.03 10.08 8.73
CA GLU A 103 12.30 11.45 9.19
C GLU A 103 11.00 12.18 9.54
N HIS A 104 9.99 12.08 8.68
CA HIS A 104 8.68 12.70 8.89
C HIS A 104 8.03 12.23 10.21
N VAL A 105 7.94 10.92 10.43
CA VAL A 105 7.29 10.35 11.62
C VAL A 105 8.04 10.73 12.88
N THR A 106 9.38 10.64 12.86
CA THR A 106 10.23 10.95 14.02
C THR A 106 10.05 12.40 14.47
N HIS A 107 9.96 13.35 13.52
CA HIS A 107 9.85 14.77 13.86
C HIS A 107 8.41 15.22 14.16
N ASN A 108 7.41 14.70 13.46
CA ASN A 108 6.05 15.23 13.50
C ASN A 108 5.12 14.40 14.39
N HIS A 109 5.44 13.14 14.66
CA HIS A 109 4.61 12.20 15.41
C HIS A 109 5.43 11.51 16.51
N PRO A 110 5.87 12.24 17.56
CA PRO A 110 6.75 11.69 18.60
C PRO A 110 6.14 10.56 19.43
N ASN A 111 4.81 10.41 19.39
CA ASN A 111 4.05 9.36 20.08
C ASN A 111 3.50 8.31 19.11
N ALA A 112 4.00 8.25 17.88
CA ALA A 112 3.61 7.21 16.93
C ALA A 112 3.96 5.81 17.46
N ASP A 113 3.14 4.81 17.12
CA ASP A 113 3.46 3.41 17.42
C ASP A 113 4.85 3.06 16.83
N PRO A 114 5.83 2.65 17.66
CA PRO A 114 7.17 2.28 17.17
C PRO A 114 7.15 1.10 16.19
N ASN A 115 6.11 0.25 16.24
CA ASN A 115 5.97 -0.88 15.32
C ASN A 115 5.74 -0.41 13.88
N LEU A 116 5.16 0.77 13.64
CA LEU A 116 4.95 1.29 12.28
C LEU A 116 6.25 1.38 11.49
N LEU A 117 7.27 2.02 12.07
CA LEU A 117 8.58 2.17 11.40
C LEU A 117 9.33 0.84 11.37
N LEU A 118 9.23 0.03 12.43
CA LEU A 118 9.86 -1.29 12.48
C LEU A 118 9.32 -2.20 11.37
N THR A 119 8.00 -2.28 11.20
CA THR A 119 7.38 -3.08 10.16
C THR A 119 7.79 -2.60 8.76
N TYR A 120 7.84 -1.29 8.52
CA TYR A 120 8.31 -0.80 7.22
C TYR A 120 9.76 -1.19 6.93
N ARG A 121 10.67 -1.10 7.91
CA ARG A 121 12.09 -1.49 7.75
C ARG A 121 12.30 -2.98 7.49
N LEU A 122 11.40 -3.84 7.98
CA LEU A 122 11.51 -5.29 7.83
C LEU A 122 10.96 -5.80 6.49
N HIS A 123 10.03 -5.06 5.89
CA HIS A 123 9.23 -5.57 4.77
C HIS A 123 9.32 -4.75 3.47
N LEU A 124 10.05 -3.63 3.47
CA LEU A 124 10.35 -2.82 2.29
C LEU A 124 11.85 -2.84 1.99
#